data_AF-A0AAD5LUJ2-F1
#
_entry.id   AF-A0AAD5LUJ2-F1
#
_cell.length_a   1.000
_cell.length_b   1.000
_cell.length_c   1.000
_cell.angle_alpha   90.00
_cell.angle_beta   90.00
_cell.angle_gamma   90.00
#
_symmetry.space_group_name_H-M   'P 1'
#
loop_
_entity.id
_entity.type
_entity.pdbx_description
1 polymer ?
#
loop_
_entity_poly.entity_id
_entity_poly.type
_entity_poly.pdbx_seq_one_letter_code
_entity_poly.pdbx_strand_id
1 'polypeptide(L)'
;MGPPFRPPVMDETKHELVLICLCTQACHRLDSAAGSDRWAPQGFGVVLSELDTHDMPYAHATEPETGRKLPDTAILQLVSLGRLQVAFTKSAQESEMTALALACVALDPRERPSTAEVLYRIHKVGKGGFC
;
A
#
# COMPACT_ATOMS: atom_id res chain seq x y z
N MET A 1 34.18 -16.28 17.25
CA MET A 1 32.77 -16.26 17.69
C MET A 1 32.35 -14.80 17.77
N GLY A 2 31.66 -14.30 16.75
CA GLY A 2 31.11 -12.94 16.77
C GLY A 2 29.91 -12.86 17.72
N PRO A 3 29.56 -11.66 18.22
CA PRO A 3 28.39 -11.50 19.07
C PRO A 3 27.10 -11.88 18.32
N PRO A 4 26.06 -12.34 19.03
CA PRO A 4 24.77 -12.60 18.41
C PRO A 4 24.27 -11.34 17.70
N PHE A 5 23.81 -11.51 16.46
CA PHE A 5 23.20 -10.45 15.68
C PHE A 5 22.01 -9.88 16.47
N ARG A 6 22.15 -8.67 17.02
CA ARG A 6 21.01 -7.92 17.53
C ARG A 6 20.33 -7.27 16.34
N PRO A 7 19.07 -7.62 16.04
CA PRO A 7 18.33 -6.89 15.02
C PRO A 7 18.20 -5.42 15.47
N PRO A 8 18.30 -4.46 14.53
CA PRO A 8 18.13 -3.06 14.84
C PRO A 8 16.71 -2.79 15.37
N VAL A 9 16.60 -2.03 16.44
CA VAL A 9 15.32 -1.49 16.93
C VAL A 9 14.85 -0.48 15.89
N MET A 10 13.75 -0.79 15.19
CA MET A 10 13.21 0.06 14.13
C MET A 10 12.25 1.09 14.74
N ASP A 11 12.64 2.36 14.66
CA ASP A 11 11.86 3.53 15.09
C ASP A 11 10.65 3.77 14.17
N GLU A 12 9.50 4.14 14.77
CA GLU A 12 8.15 4.18 14.20
C GLU A 12 8.02 5.02 12.92
N THR A 13 8.93 5.97 12.67
CA THR A 13 8.87 6.87 11.50
C THR A 13 9.65 6.37 10.27
N LYS A 14 10.34 5.22 10.35
CA LYS A 14 11.11 4.67 9.21
C LYS A 14 10.48 3.43 8.58
N HIS A 15 9.38 2.92 9.13
CA HIS A 15 8.71 1.70 8.65
C HIS A 15 7.96 1.89 7.33
N GLU A 16 7.37 3.06 7.09
CA GLU A 16 6.68 3.36 5.81
C GLU A 16 7.62 3.27 4.60
N LEU A 17 8.88 3.72 4.77
CA LEU A 17 9.90 3.65 3.74
C LEU A 17 10.41 2.22 3.51
N VAL A 18 10.36 1.34 4.51
CA VAL A 18 10.77 -0.05 4.38
C VAL A 18 9.72 -0.86 3.58
N LEU A 19 8.43 -0.54 3.75
CA LEU A 19 7.33 -1.10 2.95
C LEU A 19 7.47 -0.78 1.46
N ILE A 20 7.81 0.48 1.16
CA ILE A 20 8.01 0.95 -0.22
C ILE A 20 9.32 0.39 -0.81
N CYS A 21 10.41 0.35 -0.02
CA CYS A 21 11.75 0.03 -0.51
C CYS A 21 12.00 -1.49 -0.68
N LEU A 22 11.41 -2.36 0.17
CA LEU A 22 11.53 -3.82 0.00
C LEU A 22 10.74 -4.34 -1.21
N CYS A 23 9.54 -3.81 -1.47
CA CYS A 23 8.79 -4.11 -2.69
C CYS A 23 9.52 -3.58 -3.95
N THR A 24 10.17 -2.42 -3.86
CA THR A 24 10.96 -1.87 -4.98
C THR A 24 12.22 -2.71 -5.27
N GLN A 25 12.98 -3.13 -4.25
CA GLN A 25 14.21 -3.93 -4.44
C GLN A 25 13.94 -5.38 -4.88
N ALA A 26 12.79 -5.95 -4.51
CA ALA A 26 12.36 -7.26 -4.99
C ALA A 26 11.83 -7.20 -6.45
N CYS A 27 11.08 -6.15 -6.81
CA CYS A 27 10.51 -6.01 -8.17
C CYS A 27 11.53 -5.54 -9.23
N HIS A 28 12.57 -4.78 -8.85
CA HIS A 28 13.60 -4.32 -9.81
C HIS A 28 14.40 -5.48 -10.44
N ARG A 29 14.33 -6.69 -9.87
CA ARG A 29 14.95 -7.90 -10.44
C ARG A 29 14.02 -8.72 -11.35
N LEU A 30 12.72 -8.45 -11.39
CA LEU A 30 11.73 -9.27 -12.13
C LEU A 30 11.03 -8.55 -13.30
N ASP A 31 11.01 -7.21 -13.36
CA ASP A 31 10.15 -6.47 -14.31
C ASP A 31 10.92 -5.49 -15.22
N SER A 32 11.49 -5.97 -16.32
CA SER A 32 11.88 -5.10 -17.44
C SER A 32 10.73 -4.77 -18.39
N ALA A 33 9.52 -5.31 -18.16
CA ALA A 33 8.39 -5.21 -19.09
C ALA A 33 7.30 -4.20 -18.67
N ALA A 34 7.12 -3.94 -17.38
CA ALA A 34 6.19 -2.93 -16.88
C ALA A 34 6.91 -1.57 -16.77
N GLY A 35 6.43 -0.56 -17.49
CA GLY A 35 7.03 0.78 -17.51
C GLY A 35 7.29 1.33 -16.10
N SER A 36 8.39 2.09 -15.95
CA SER A 36 8.85 2.67 -14.69
C SER A 36 7.84 3.63 -14.02
N ASP A 37 6.74 3.99 -14.65
CA ASP A 37 5.75 4.94 -14.16
C ASP A 37 4.62 4.29 -13.35
N ARG A 38 4.57 2.95 -13.27
CA ARG A 38 3.46 2.21 -12.66
C ARG A 38 3.67 1.82 -11.19
N TRP A 39 4.85 2.09 -10.61
CA TRP A 39 5.14 1.78 -9.20
C TRP A 39 4.92 2.92 -8.22
N ALA A 40 5.09 4.17 -8.67
CA ALA A 40 4.87 5.32 -7.80
C ALA A 40 3.46 5.38 -7.17
N PRO A 41 2.37 5.00 -7.86
CA PRO A 41 1.02 5.08 -7.29
C PRO A 41 0.76 4.16 -6.08
N GLN A 42 1.59 3.15 -5.82
CA GLN A 42 1.34 2.19 -4.73
C GLN A 42 1.27 2.87 -3.37
N GLY A 43 2.17 3.82 -3.12
CA GLY A 43 2.11 4.64 -1.90
C GLY A 43 0.86 5.53 -1.86
N PHE A 44 0.41 6.03 -3.01
CA PHE A 44 -0.80 6.85 -3.09
C PHE A 44 -2.06 6.08 -2.65
N GLY A 45 -2.23 4.84 -3.07
CA GLY A 45 -3.37 4.03 -2.63
C GLY A 45 -3.36 3.70 -1.13
N VAL A 46 -2.18 3.52 -0.53
CA VAL A 46 -2.02 3.36 0.93
C VAL A 46 -2.42 4.64 1.66
N VAL A 47 -1.92 5.79 1.23
CA VAL A 47 -2.26 7.10 1.82
C VAL A 47 -3.75 7.38 1.72
N LEU A 48 -4.39 7.06 0.59
CA LEU A 48 -5.85 7.22 0.46
C LEU A 48 -6.62 6.36 1.46
N SER A 49 -6.14 5.15 1.76
CA SER A 49 -6.77 4.29 2.78
C SER A 49 -6.62 4.86 4.19
N GLU A 50 -5.43 5.35 4.54
CA GLU A 50 -5.18 6.01 5.83
C GLU A 50 -6.04 7.26 5.99
N LEU A 51 -6.18 8.06 4.94
CA LEU A 51 -7.02 9.26 4.95
C LEU A 51 -8.50 8.96 5.18
N ASP A 52 -9.00 7.84 4.65
CA ASP A 52 -10.39 7.41 4.81
C ASP A 52 -10.62 6.78 6.19
N THR A 53 -9.72 5.89 6.65
CA THR A 53 -9.91 5.19 7.93
C THR A 53 -9.45 6.00 9.13
N HIS A 54 -8.65 7.05 8.94
CA HIS A 54 -7.96 7.79 10.01
C HIS A 54 -7.09 6.89 10.90
N ASP A 55 -6.55 5.82 10.32
CA ASP A 55 -5.77 4.79 11.01
C ASP A 55 -4.49 4.48 10.26
N MET A 56 -3.48 3.98 10.97
CA MET A 56 -2.21 3.58 10.37
C MET A 56 -2.39 2.55 9.24
N PRO A 57 -1.48 2.51 8.25
CA PRO A 57 -1.48 1.51 7.19
C PRO A 57 -1.63 0.08 7.75
N TYR A 58 -2.65 -0.63 7.26
CA TYR A 58 -2.96 -2.00 7.68
C TYR A 58 -3.22 -2.18 9.19
N ALA A 59 -3.73 -1.17 9.89
CA ALA A 59 -4.10 -1.29 11.32
C ALA A 59 -5.10 -2.44 11.60
N HIS A 60 -5.90 -2.81 10.58
CA HIS A 60 -6.84 -3.93 10.63
C HIS A 60 -6.17 -5.32 10.58
N ALA A 61 -4.86 -5.40 10.33
CA ALA A 61 -4.12 -6.65 10.23
C ALA A 61 -3.79 -7.21 11.63
N THR A 62 -4.73 -7.97 12.20
CA THR A 62 -4.63 -8.54 13.54
C THR A 62 -4.73 -10.07 13.52
N GLU A 63 -4.21 -10.70 14.57
CA GLU A 63 -4.39 -12.14 14.80
C GLU A 63 -5.88 -12.45 15.10
N PRO A 64 -6.50 -13.44 14.44
CA PRO A 64 -7.93 -13.75 14.63
C PRO A 64 -8.30 -14.11 16.08
N GLU A 65 -7.40 -14.82 16.77
CA GLU A 65 -7.65 -15.35 18.11
C GLU A 65 -7.40 -14.32 19.21
N THR A 66 -6.39 -13.46 19.04
CA THR A 66 -5.92 -12.56 20.10
C THR A 66 -6.23 -11.09 19.85
N GLY A 67 -6.58 -10.72 18.61
CA GLY A 67 -6.78 -9.33 18.19
C GLY A 67 -5.51 -8.48 18.20
N ARG A 68 -4.34 -9.06 18.45
CA ARG A 68 -3.07 -8.33 18.46
C ARG A 68 -2.64 -7.99 17.04
N LYS A 69 -2.07 -6.79 16.85
CA LYS A 69 -1.49 -6.38 15.57
C LYS A 69 -0.44 -7.40 15.13
N LEU A 70 -0.51 -7.81 13.87
CA LEU A 70 0.52 -8.65 13.27
C LEU A 70 1.87 -7.91 13.25
N PRO A 71 3.00 -8.63 13.41
CA PRO A 71 4.31 -8.01 13.27
C PRO A 71 4.47 -7.50 11.83
N ASP A 72 5.15 -6.36 11.66
CA ASP A 72 5.25 -5.69 10.35
C ASP A 72 5.88 -6.59 9.27
N THR A 73 6.76 -7.52 9.65
CA THR A 73 7.33 -8.53 8.75
C THR A 73 6.28 -9.50 8.22
N ALA A 74 5.29 -9.89 9.02
CA ALA A 74 4.18 -10.73 8.59
C ALA A 74 3.20 -9.92 7.70
N ILE A 75 2.91 -8.67 8.07
CA ILE A 75 2.12 -7.74 7.25
C ILE A 75 2.74 -7.62 5.85
N LEU A 76 4.05 -7.33 5.80
CA LEU A 76 4.83 -7.25 4.56
C LEU A 76 4.71 -8.51 3.70
N GLN A 77 4.91 -9.67 4.32
CA GLN A 77 4.78 -10.95 3.62
C GLN A 77 3.37 -11.15 3.06
N LEU A 78 2.33 -10.86 3.85
CA LEU A 78 0.95 -11.00 3.41
C LEU A 78 0.60 -10.04 2.27
N VAL A 79 1.09 -8.79 2.31
CA VAL A 79 0.93 -7.82 1.22
C VAL A 79 1.64 -8.28 -0.05
N SER A 80 2.90 -8.73 0.05
CA SER A 80 3.65 -9.26 -1.11
C SER A 80 3.02 -10.52 -1.72
N LEU A 81 2.27 -11.29 -0.93
CA LEU A 81 1.51 -12.46 -1.40
C LEU A 81 0.11 -12.10 -1.90
N GLY A 82 -0.32 -10.83 -1.83
CA GLY A 82 -1.67 -10.40 -2.15
C GLY A 82 -2.75 -10.92 -1.19
N ARG A 83 -2.36 -11.40 -0.01
CA ARG A 83 -3.24 -11.95 1.04
C ARG A 83 -3.72 -10.90 2.04
N LEU A 84 -3.14 -9.70 1.99
CA LEU A 84 -3.55 -8.53 2.76
C LEU A 84 -3.59 -7.34 1.82
N GLN A 85 -4.67 -6.56 1.88
CA GLN A 85 -4.84 -5.33 1.12
C GLN A 85 -5.18 -4.17 2.04
N VAL A 86 -5.09 -2.95 1.51
CA VAL A 86 -5.60 -1.76 2.19
C VAL A 86 -7.10 -1.90 2.45
N ALA A 87 -7.60 -1.21 3.48
CA ALA A 87 -9.00 -1.24 3.84
C ALA A 87 -9.60 0.17 3.79
N PHE A 88 -10.90 0.24 3.56
CA PHE A 88 -11.68 1.46 3.53
C PHE A 88 -12.91 1.32 4.43
N THR A 89 -13.41 2.44 4.94
CA THR A 89 -14.67 2.57 5.63
C THR A 89 -15.82 2.15 4.72
N LYS A 90 -16.92 1.69 5.33
CA LYS A 90 -18.11 1.27 4.57
C LYS A 90 -18.69 2.39 3.71
N SER A 91 -18.57 3.64 4.15
CA SER A 91 -19.02 4.83 3.42
C SER A 91 -18.21 5.11 2.16
N ALA A 92 -16.92 4.78 2.14
CA ALA A 92 -16.05 5.04 1.00
C ALA A 92 -15.95 3.87 0.01
N GLN A 93 -16.34 2.66 0.42
CA GLN A 93 -16.12 1.42 -0.36
C GLN A 93 -16.62 1.47 -1.81
N GLU A 94 -17.74 2.16 -2.07
CA GLU A 94 -18.34 2.27 -3.40
C GLU A 94 -17.89 3.52 -4.18
N SER A 95 -16.93 4.29 -3.64
CA SER A 95 -16.45 5.52 -4.27
C SER A 95 -15.46 5.26 -5.40
N GLU A 96 -15.49 6.14 -6.41
CA GLU A 96 -14.47 6.19 -7.47
C GLU A 96 -13.04 6.39 -6.91
N MET A 97 -12.92 7.06 -5.77
CA MET A 97 -11.64 7.23 -5.08
C MET A 97 -11.11 5.92 -4.50
N THR A 98 -11.98 5.09 -3.92
CA THR A 98 -11.59 3.75 -3.44
C THR A 98 -11.22 2.85 -4.61
N ALA A 99 -11.98 2.86 -5.70
CA ALA A 99 -11.63 2.12 -6.91
C ALA A 99 -10.27 2.55 -7.49
N LEU A 100 -9.94 3.85 -7.42
CA LEU A 100 -8.62 4.36 -7.82
C LEU A 100 -7.53 3.87 -6.87
N ALA A 101 -7.74 3.95 -5.56
CA ALA A 101 -6.77 3.52 -4.56
C ALA A 101 -6.44 2.01 -4.67
N LEU A 102 -7.46 1.17 -4.83
CA LEU A 102 -7.30 -0.28 -5.04
C LEU A 102 -6.51 -0.60 -6.31
N ALA A 103 -6.78 0.10 -7.41
CA ALA A 103 -6.00 -0.05 -8.63
C ALA A 103 -4.52 0.37 -8.44
N CYS A 104 -4.26 1.39 -7.62
CA CYS A 104 -2.91 1.86 -7.32
C CYS A 104 -2.09 0.85 -6.51
N VAL A 105 -2.71 0.06 -5.62
CA VAL A 105 -2.04 -0.98 -4.82
C VAL A 105 -2.10 -2.38 -5.44
N ALA A 106 -2.51 -2.49 -6.71
CA ALA A 106 -2.57 -3.78 -7.38
C ALA A 106 -1.21 -4.50 -7.35
N LEU A 107 -1.26 -5.81 -7.05
CA LEU A 107 -0.07 -6.64 -6.93
C LEU A 107 0.69 -6.71 -8.27
N ASP A 108 -0.05 -6.90 -9.36
CA ASP A 108 0.52 -6.86 -10.72
C ASP A 108 0.81 -5.40 -11.13
N PRO A 109 2.07 -5.05 -11.44
CA PRO A 109 2.42 -3.73 -11.95
C PRO A 109 1.71 -3.29 -13.24
N ARG A 110 1.22 -4.23 -14.04
CA ARG A 110 0.55 -3.94 -15.32
C ARG A 110 -0.88 -3.44 -15.10
N GLU A 111 -1.50 -3.90 -14.02
CA GLU A 111 -2.84 -3.49 -13.59
C GLU A 111 -2.81 -2.12 -12.89
N ARG A 112 -1.62 -1.64 -12.50
CA ARG A 112 -1.48 -0.33 -11.90
C ARG A 112 -1.62 0.78 -12.94
N PRO A 113 -2.38 1.85 -12.62
CA PRO A 113 -2.45 3.03 -13.47
C PRO A 113 -1.09 3.72 -13.54
N SER A 114 -0.82 4.45 -14.63
CA SER A 114 0.31 5.37 -14.66
C SER A 114 0.04 6.56 -13.74
N THR A 115 1.09 7.26 -13.32
CA THR A 115 0.92 8.52 -12.58
C THR A 115 0.03 9.53 -13.32
N ALA A 116 0.11 9.58 -14.66
CA ALA A 116 -0.72 10.45 -15.48
C ALA A 116 -2.21 10.04 -15.45
N GLU A 117 -2.49 8.74 -15.49
CA GLU A 117 -3.84 8.17 -15.37
C GLU A 117 -4.45 8.49 -14.00
N VAL A 118 -3.66 8.34 -12.92
CA VAL A 118 -4.08 8.70 -11.56
C VAL A 118 -4.49 10.17 -11.48
N LEU A 119 -3.64 11.07 -11.97
CA LEU A 119 -3.92 12.51 -12.00
C LEU A 119 -5.21 12.82 -12.78
N TYR A 120 -5.38 12.20 -13.95
CA TYR A 120 -6.58 12.37 -14.76
C TYR A 120 -7.85 11.93 -14.01
N ARG A 121 -7.81 10.76 -13.35
CA ARG A 121 -8.96 10.23 -12.59
C ARG A 121 -9.31 11.12 -11.40
N ILE A 122 -8.32 11.61 -10.65
CA ILE A 122 -8.55 12.54 -9.52
C ILE A 122 -9.23 13.82 -10.02
N HIS A 123 -8.73 14.39 -11.11
CA HIS A 123 -9.32 15.62 -11.68
C HIS A 123 -10.76 15.40 -12.14
N LYS A 124 -11.07 14.23 -12.69
CA LYS A 124 -12.43 13.85 -13.09
C LYS A 124 -13.36 13.76 -11.88
N VAL A 125 -12.92 13.15 -10.78
CA VAL A 125 -13.69 13.07 -9.52
C VAL A 125 -13.91 14.46 -8.92
N GLY A 126 -12.86 15.28 -8.83
CA GLY A 126 -12.94 16.64 -8.26
C GLY A 126 -13.82 17.62 -9.06
N LYS A 127 -14.01 17.37 -10.36
CA LYS A 127 -14.94 18.13 -11.21
C LYS A 127 -16.37 17.59 -11.22
N GLY A 128 -16.59 16.38 -10.71
CA GLY A 128 -17.84 15.63 -10.81
C GLY A 128 -18.78 15.73 -9.60
N GLY A 129 -18.37 16.32 -8.48
CA GLY A 129 -19.27 16.47 -7.34
C GLY A 129 -18.57 16.69 -6.00
N PHE A 130 -18.30 17.95 -5.68
CA PHE A 130 -18.53 18.48 -4.34
C PHE A 130 -19.65 19.52 -4.48
N CYS A 131 -20.86 19.06 -4.77
CA CYS A 131 -22.08 19.86 -4.81
C CYS A 131 -23.18 19.10 -4.09
#